data_AF-A0A353MJD3-F1
#
_entry.id   AF-A0A353MJD3-F1
#
_cell.length_a   1.000
_cell.length_b   1.000
_cell.length_c   1.000
_cell.angle_alpha   90.00
_cell.angle_beta   90.00
_cell.angle_gamma   90.00
#
_symmetry.space_group_name_H-M   'P 1'
#
loop_
_entity.id
_entity.type
_entity.pdbx_description
1 polymer ?
#
loop_
_entity_poly.entity_id
_entity_poly.type
_entity_poly.pdbx_seq_one_letter_code
_entity_poly.pdbx_strand_id
1 'polypeptide(L)'
;MPRKPSIVAAIPRPVERAIKQLGEHLHIARKRRKESLVSFSARMMVSVPTLRKMEAGDPSVSIVVYASALWLIGRERFLGEIANPQVDADALLLEIRGLSKGGGR
;
A
#
# COMPACT_ATOMS: atom_id res chain seq x y z
N MET A 1 5.69 -11.74 -30.54
CA MET A 1 5.90 -12.16 -29.14
C MET A 1 4.58 -12.00 -28.37
N PRO A 2 4.07 -13.01 -27.66
CA PRO A 2 2.92 -12.83 -26.78
C PRO A 2 3.29 -11.88 -25.63
N ARG A 3 2.44 -10.88 -25.37
CA ARG A 3 2.65 -9.90 -24.30
C ARG A 3 2.51 -10.64 -22.96
N LYS A 4 3.55 -10.64 -22.12
CA LYS A 4 3.46 -11.22 -20.76
C LYS A 4 2.24 -10.60 -20.04
N PRO A 5 1.42 -11.40 -19.33
CA PRO A 5 0.29 -10.86 -18.60
C PRO A 5 0.78 -9.83 -17.58
N SER A 6 0.14 -8.66 -17.57
CA SER A 6 0.43 -7.62 -16.58
C SER A 6 -0.02 -8.10 -15.21
N ILE A 7 0.80 -7.87 -14.17
CA ILE A 7 0.41 -8.16 -12.79
C ILE A 7 -0.88 -7.44 -12.39
N VAL A 8 -1.14 -6.27 -12.98
CA VAL A 8 -2.40 -5.51 -12.78
C VAL A 8 -3.61 -6.30 -13.27
N ALA A 9 -3.47 -7.07 -14.36
CA ALA A 9 -4.55 -7.89 -14.91
C ALA A 9 -4.73 -9.23 -14.16
N ALA A 10 -3.72 -9.67 -13.41
CA ALA A 10 -3.70 -10.95 -12.70
C ALA A 10 -3.54 -10.76 -11.17
N ILE A 11 -3.95 -9.62 -10.64
CA ILE A 11 -3.76 -9.28 -9.23
C ILE A 11 -4.58 -10.23 -8.33
N PRO A 12 -4.00 -10.79 -7.25
CA PRO A 12 -4.76 -11.60 -6.32
C PRO A 12 -5.87 -10.79 -5.64
N ARG A 13 -7.07 -11.37 -5.52
CA ARG A 13 -8.24 -10.70 -4.92
C ARG A 13 -7.96 -10.08 -3.53
N PRO A 14 -7.20 -10.74 -2.61
CA PRO A 14 -6.88 -10.11 -1.32
C PRO A 14 -6.08 -8.81 -1.48
N VAL A 15 -5.14 -8.76 -2.43
CA VAL A 15 -4.32 -7.58 -2.71
C VAL A 15 -5.18 -6.47 -3.32
N GLU A 16 -6.04 -6.79 -4.28
CA GLU A 16 -6.97 -5.81 -4.88
C GLU A 16 -7.87 -5.16 -3.81
N ARG A 17 -8.42 -5.96 -2.89
CA ARG A 17 -9.25 -5.45 -1.78
C ARG A 17 -8.46 -4.53 -0.86
N ALA A 18 -7.23 -4.89 -0.49
CA ALA A 18 -6.39 -4.06 0.36
C ALA A 18 -6.07 -2.71 -0.29
N ILE A 19 -5.77 -2.68 -1.59
CA ILE A 19 -5.48 -1.43 -2.33
C ILE A 19 -6.75 -0.57 -2.45
N LYS A 20 -7.91 -1.16 -2.75
CA LYS A 20 -9.21 -0.46 -2.74
C LYS A 20 -9.51 0.17 -1.39
N GLN A 21 -9.31 -0.57 -0.31
CA GLN A 21 -9.51 -0.07 1.04
C GLN A 21 -8.55 1.10 1.37
N LEU A 22 -7.28 0.98 0.99
CA LEU A 22 -6.32 2.07 1.17
C LEU A 22 -6.75 3.33 0.39
N GLY A 23 -7.16 3.19 -0.87
CA GLY A 23 -7.67 4.30 -1.69
C GLY A 23 -8.86 5.01 -1.03
N GLU A 24 -9.86 4.25 -0.59
CA GLU A 24 -11.05 4.77 0.09
C GLU A 24 -10.68 5.50 1.40
N HIS A 25 -9.78 4.93 2.21
CA HIS A 25 -9.31 5.59 3.43
C HIS A 25 -8.62 6.93 3.14
N LEU A 26 -7.82 7.00 2.07
CA LEU A 26 -7.17 8.24 1.65
C LEU A 26 -8.18 9.26 1.10
N HIS A 27 -9.20 8.80 0.36
CA HIS A 27 -10.31 9.64 -0.09
C HIS A 27 -11.03 10.29 1.10
N ILE A 28 -11.42 9.48 2.08
CA ILE A 28 -12.05 9.95 3.32
C ILE A 28 -11.12 10.92 4.05
N ALA A 29 -9.83 10.61 4.15
CA ALA A 29 -8.85 11.47 4.82
C ALA A 29 -8.71 12.85 4.14
N ARG A 30 -8.74 12.92 2.80
CA ARG A 30 -8.77 14.20 2.07
C ARG A 30 -10.08 14.94 2.31
N LYS A 31 -11.23 14.26 2.20
CA LYS A 31 -12.55 14.87 2.38
C LYS A 31 -12.74 15.45 3.79
N ARG A 32 -12.26 14.77 4.83
CA ARG A 32 -12.29 15.27 6.23
C ARG A 32 -11.49 16.55 6.43
N ARG A 33 -10.44 16.75 5.64
CA ARG A 33 -9.63 17.99 5.62
C ARG A 33 -10.25 19.10 4.77
N LYS A 34 -11.41 18.84 4.15
CA LYS A 34 -12.10 19.77 3.23
C LYS A 34 -11.23 20.18 2.03
N GLU A 35 -10.29 19.32 1.62
CA GLU A 35 -9.42 19.59 0.48
C GLU A 35 -10.05 19.11 -0.83
N SER A 36 -9.96 19.94 -1.86
CA SER A 36 -10.41 19.58 -3.20
C SER A 36 -9.43 18.61 -3.85
N LEU A 37 -9.84 17.95 -4.94
CA LEU A 37 -8.92 17.14 -5.72
C LEU A 37 -7.76 17.98 -6.26
N VAL A 38 -8.02 19.23 -6.67
CA VAL A 38 -7.02 20.14 -7.23
C VAL A 38 -5.99 20.53 -6.17
N SER A 39 -6.43 20.95 -4.98
CA SER A 39 -5.51 21.38 -3.93
C SER A 39 -4.66 20.23 -3.41
N PHE A 40 -5.26 19.06 -3.22
CA PHE A 40 -4.55 17.90 -2.70
C PHE A 40 -3.57 17.32 -3.73
N SER A 41 -3.98 17.21 -5.00
CA SER A 41 -3.08 16.69 -6.05
C SER A 41 -1.88 17.62 -6.28
N ALA A 42 -2.08 18.94 -6.18
CA ALA A 42 -1.00 19.92 -6.27
C ALA A 42 0.04 19.73 -5.16
N ARG A 43 -0.40 19.52 -3.90
CA ARG A 43 0.50 19.24 -2.77
C ARG A 43 1.26 17.92 -2.93
N MET A 44 0.65 16.94 -3.58
CA MET A 44 1.28 15.66 -3.92
C MET A 44 2.17 15.72 -5.16
N MET A 45 2.16 16.84 -5.90
CA MET A 45 2.81 17.00 -7.20
C MET A 45 2.36 15.94 -8.24
N VAL A 46 1.07 15.61 -8.25
CA VAL A 46 0.46 14.68 -9.22
C VAL A 46 -0.74 15.31 -9.93
N SER A 47 -1.15 14.70 -11.05
CA SER A 47 -2.36 15.11 -11.77
C SER A 47 -3.63 14.75 -10.99
N VAL A 48 -4.71 15.51 -11.20
CA VAL A 48 -6.05 15.18 -10.65
C VAL A 48 -6.52 13.78 -11.08
N PRO A 49 -6.37 13.35 -12.36
CA PRO A 49 -6.67 11.98 -12.75
C PRO A 49 -5.89 10.91 -11.96
N THR A 50 -4.61 11.14 -11.68
CA THR A 50 -3.79 10.24 -10.85
C THR A 50 -4.35 10.14 -9.44
N LEU A 51 -4.69 11.27 -8.82
CA LEU A 51 -5.31 11.29 -7.50
C LEU A 51 -6.65 10.54 -7.48
N ARG A 52 -7.51 10.74 -8.48
CA ARG A 52 -8.79 10.02 -8.60
C ARG A 52 -8.60 8.50 -8.69
N LYS A 53 -7.63 8.04 -9.49
CA LYS A 53 -7.30 6.62 -9.60
C LYS A 53 -6.77 6.05 -8.27
N MET A 54 -5.89 6.80 -7.60
CA MET A 54 -5.37 6.40 -6.29
C MET A 54 -6.51 6.23 -5.28
N GLU A 55 -7.43 7.20 -5.20
CA GLU A 55 -8.60 7.16 -4.32
C GLU A 55 -9.57 6.02 -4.66
N ALA A 56 -9.68 5.66 -5.93
CA ALA A 56 -10.43 4.48 -6.37
C ALA A 56 -9.70 3.14 -6.08
N GLY A 57 -8.44 3.19 -5.61
CA GLY A 57 -7.62 2.01 -5.37
C GLY A 57 -7.15 1.30 -6.64
N ASP A 58 -6.85 2.05 -7.70
CA ASP A 58 -6.31 1.50 -8.94
C ASP A 58 -4.87 0.96 -8.71
N PRO A 59 -4.62 -0.35 -8.86
CA PRO A 59 -3.31 -0.96 -8.61
C PRO A 59 -2.24 -0.58 -9.65
N SER A 60 -2.59 0.13 -10.73
CA SER A 60 -1.61 0.70 -11.66
C SER A 60 -0.96 1.98 -11.14
N VAL A 61 -1.48 2.57 -10.06
CA VAL A 61 -0.90 3.77 -9.44
C VAL A 61 0.35 3.40 -8.66
N SER A 62 1.44 4.15 -8.88
CA SER A 62 2.71 3.95 -8.18
C SER A 62 2.56 4.05 -6.66
N ILE A 63 3.23 3.18 -5.92
CA ILE A 63 3.27 3.17 -4.45
C ILE A 63 3.71 4.52 -3.87
N VAL A 64 4.57 5.26 -4.57
CA VAL A 64 5.04 6.59 -4.15
C VAL A 64 3.87 7.57 -4.05
N VAL A 65 2.83 7.46 -4.89
CA VAL A 65 1.64 8.32 -4.81
C VAL A 65 0.85 8.05 -3.52
N TYR A 66 0.64 6.78 -3.18
CA TYR A 66 0.00 6.39 -1.92
C TYR A 66 0.83 6.84 -0.70
N ALA A 67 2.16 6.68 -0.76
CA ALA A 67 3.07 7.11 0.29
C ALA A 67 3.04 8.65 0.48
N SER A 68 3.03 9.42 -0.60
CA SER A 68 2.89 10.88 -0.55
C SER A 68 1.56 11.30 0.07
N ALA A 69 0.45 10.61 -0.24
CA ALA A 69 -0.83 10.87 0.40
C ALA A 69 -0.79 10.56 1.90
N LEU A 70 -0.16 9.44 2.30
CA LEU A 70 0.04 9.07 3.71
C LEU A 70 0.85 10.14 4.47
N TRP A 71 1.91 10.66 3.86
CA TRP A 71 2.69 11.75 4.43
C TRP A 71 1.86 13.03 4.63
N LEU A 72 1.08 13.43 3.62
CA LEU A 72 0.20 14.61 3.74
C LEU A 72 -0.83 14.49 4.86
N ILE A 73 -1.15 13.26 5.29
CA ILE A 73 -2.10 13.01 6.38
C ILE A 73 -1.42 12.61 7.71
N GLY A 74 -0.09 12.64 7.79
CA GLY A 74 0.69 12.33 9.00
C GLY A 74 0.69 10.84 9.37
N ARG A 75 0.73 9.96 8.37
CA ARG A 75 0.64 8.50 8.52
C ARG A 75 1.79 7.76 7.83
N GLU A 76 2.78 8.46 7.30
CA GLU A 76 3.95 7.88 6.61
C GLU A 76 4.76 6.93 7.49
N ARG A 77 4.81 7.15 8.82
CA ARG A 77 5.50 6.25 9.75
C ARG A 77 5.04 4.78 9.66
N PHE A 78 3.79 4.54 9.26
CA PHE A 78 3.27 3.19 9.12
C PHE A 78 3.90 2.43 7.95
N LEU A 79 4.51 3.10 6.98
CA LEU A 79 5.21 2.43 5.87
C LEU A 79 6.36 1.55 6.38
N GLY A 80 7.07 1.99 7.42
CA GLY A 80 8.12 1.20 8.06
C GLY A 80 7.59 0.00 8.86
N GLU A 81 6.31 0.02 9.23
CA GLU A 81 5.69 -1.02 10.06
C GLU A 81 5.04 -2.15 9.25
N ILE A 82 4.72 -1.92 7.98
CA ILE A 82 3.96 -2.88 7.13
C ILE A 82 4.64 -4.26 7.05
N ALA A 83 5.97 -4.29 7.08
CA ALA A 83 6.77 -5.51 7.03
C ALA A 83 7.80 -5.55 8.17
N ASN A 84 7.46 -4.97 9.34
CA ASN A 84 8.33 -4.98 10.50
C ASN A 84 8.61 -6.45 10.93
N PRO A 85 9.88 -6.92 10.87
CA PRO A 85 10.20 -8.32 11.16
C PRO A 85 9.84 -8.74 12.58
N GLN A 86 9.81 -7.80 13.54
CA GLN A 86 9.50 -8.09 14.94
C GLN A 86 8.05 -8.54 15.15
N VAL A 87 7.16 -8.27 14.19
CA VAL A 87 5.75 -8.65 14.24
C VAL A 87 5.37 -9.60 13.11
N ASP A 88 6.34 -10.11 12.36
CA ASP A 88 6.13 -11.13 11.34
C ASP A 88 6.04 -12.52 12.00
N ALA A 89 4.84 -12.85 12.48
CA ALA A 89 4.58 -14.09 13.21
C ALA A 89 4.94 -15.35 12.41
N ASP A 90 4.76 -15.33 11.09
CA ASP A 90 5.07 -16.47 10.22
C ASP A 90 6.59 -16.67 10.13
N ALA A 91 7.36 -15.58 9.96
CA ALA A 91 8.82 -15.65 9.98
C ALA A 91 9.36 -16.13 11.33
N LEU A 92 8.86 -15.57 12.43
CA LEU A 92 9.25 -15.99 13.80
C LEU A 92 8.96 -17.48 14.04
N LEU A 93 7.84 -17.99 13.52
CA LEU A 93 7.48 -19.39 13.64
C LEU A 93 8.39 -20.31 12.81
N LEU A 94 8.84 -19.87 11.63
CA LEU A 94 9.83 -20.59 10.83
C LEU A 94 11.17 -20.71 11.56
N GLU A 95 11.61 -19.64 12.25
CA GLU A 95 12.84 -19.64 13.05
C GLU A 95 12.78 -20.65 14.20
N ILE A 96 11.66 -20.67 14.95
CA ILE A 96 11.43 -21.65 16.02
C ILE A 96 11.51 -23.09 15.48
N ARG A 97 10.88 -23.36 14.33
CA ARG A 97 10.94 -24.68 13.68
C ARG A 97 12.36 -25.05 13.22
N GLY A 98 13.17 -24.06 12.80
CA GLY A 98 14.57 -24.25 12.44
C GLY A 98 15.45 -24.61 13.64
N LEU A 99 15.26 -23.91 14.77
CA LEU A 99 15.99 -24.19 16.02
C LEU A 99 15.72 -25.60 16.56
N SER A 100 14.47 -26.07 16.46
CA SER A 100 14.10 -27.44 16.87
C SER A 100 14.86 -28.53 16.09
N LYS A 101 15.28 -28.27 14.86
CA LYS A 101 16.04 -29.23 14.04
C LYS A 101 17.55 -29.20 14.28
N GLY A 102 18.08 -28.17 14.93
CA GLY A 102 19.52 -27.97 15.15
C GLY A 102 20.07 -28.43 16.51
N GLY A 103 19.22 -28.64 17.51
CA GLY A 103 19.63 -28.96 18.90
C GLY A 103 19.89 -30.44 19.22
N GLY A 104 20.06 -31.28 18.19
CA GLY A 104 20.24 -32.74 18.34
C GLY A 104 21.65 -33.26 18.02
N ARG A 105 22.69 -32.43 18.13
CA ARG A 105 24.09 -32.85 17.96
C ARG A 105 24.91 -32.54 19.20
#